data_AF-A0A7V0X147-F1
#
_entry.id   AF-A0A7V0X147-F1
#
_cell.length_a   1.000
_cell.length_b   1.000
_cell.length_c   1.000
_cell.angle_alpha   90.00
_cell.angle_beta   90.00
_cell.angle_gamma   90.00
#
_symmetry.space_group_name_H-M   'P 1'
#
loop_
_entity.id
_entity.type
_entity.pdbx_description
1 polymer ?
#
loop_
_entity_poly.entity_id
_entity_poly.type
_entity_poly.pdbx_seq_one_letter_code
_entity_poly.pdbx_strand_id
1 'polypeptide(L)'
;MKLLFHTTAVLPLVLAFLLTGSRGYAANDAGSRASFTRGGWVGARYVGMGKAAEVTANDVFAIYWNPAGLSSLKARETLSQDEVSEKARRGEIKDITEKDLIRFSEEGSEKNFLQVGVSACMLDIEREAGFFGAAFNLFKGVGGAGVYTIQSRDIESRDESGAFVKN
;
A
#
# COMPACT_ATOMS: atom_id res chain seq x y z
N MET A 1 23.73 -0.48 51.32
CA MET A 1 23.73 0.72 50.44
C MET A 1 24.48 0.52 49.11
N LYS A 2 24.50 -0.69 48.51
CA LYS A 2 25.19 -0.98 47.22
C LYS A 2 24.22 -1.20 46.04
N LEU A 3 22.95 -1.57 46.29
CA LEU A 3 21.95 -1.82 45.24
C LEU A 3 21.37 -0.54 44.62
N LEU A 4 21.28 0.57 45.36
CA LEU A 4 20.76 1.84 44.83
C LEU A 4 21.72 2.49 43.82
N PHE A 5 23.03 2.36 43.99
CA PHE A 5 24.01 2.96 43.07
C PHE A 5 24.06 2.27 41.69
N HIS A 6 23.81 0.96 41.62
CA HIS A 6 23.79 0.23 40.35
C HIS A 6 22.58 0.62 39.51
N THR A 7 21.41 0.79 40.13
CA THR A 7 20.17 1.17 39.42
C THR A 7 20.19 2.61 38.93
N THR A 8 20.78 3.54 39.69
CA THR A 8 20.93 4.95 39.29
C THR A 8 21.96 5.15 38.17
N ALA A 9 22.95 4.25 38.02
CA ALA A 9 23.96 4.33 36.96
C ALA A 9 23.50 3.69 35.63
N VAL A 10 22.59 2.72 35.69
CA VAL A 10 22.05 2.04 34.49
C VAL A 10 21.05 2.94 33.75
N LEU A 11 20.27 3.74 34.47
CA LEU A 11 19.27 4.66 33.88
C LEU A 11 19.87 5.67 32.87
N PRO A 12 20.95 6.41 33.18
CA PRO A 12 21.56 7.33 32.23
C PRO A 12 22.28 6.62 31.08
N LEU A 13 22.77 5.39 31.30
CA LEU A 13 23.40 4.58 30.25
C LEU A 13 22.39 4.10 29.21
N VAL A 14 21.21 3.66 29.66
CA VAL A 14 20.09 3.29 28.78
C VAL A 14 19.56 4.53 28.04
N LEU A 15 19.48 5.67 28.71
CA LEU A 15 19.06 6.93 28.08
C LEU A 15 20.08 7.42 27.04
N ALA A 16 21.39 7.27 27.31
CA ALA A 16 22.45 7.58 26.35
C ALA A 16 22.40 6.65 25.12
N PHE A 17 22.13 5.36 25.32
CA PHE A 17 21.98 4.38 24.23
C PHE A 17 20.76 4.69 23.34
N LEU A 18 19.64 5.10 23.94
CA LEU A 18 18.43 5.55 23.21
C LEU A 18 18.68 6.84 22.41
N LEU A 19 19.53 7.74 22.90
CA LEU A 19 19.86 9.00 22.22
C LEU A 19 20.90 8.84 21.10
N THR A 20 21.69 7.76 21.09
CA THR A 20 22.67 7.48 20.02
C THR A 20 22.12 6.66 18.85
N GLY A 21 20.93 6.06 18.99
CA GLY A 21 20.33 5.20 17.96
C GLY A 21 19.80 5.90 16.71
N SER A 22 19.85 7.24 16.64
CA SER A 22 19.24 8.05 15.57
C SER A 22 20.25 8.63 14.56
N ARG A 23 21.53 8.22 14.60
CA ARG A 23 22.54 8.72 13.67
C ARG A 23 22.75 7.78 12.48
N GLY A 24 22.18 8.16 11.34
CA GLY A 24 22.72 7.84 10.02
C GLY A 24 21.87 6.92 9.14
N TYR A 25 20.68 7.35 8.74
CA TYR A 25 20.20 6.97 7.40
C TYR A 25 20.84 7.94 6.40
N ALA A 26 22.01 7.59 5.89
CA ALA A 26 22.52 8.22 4.68
C ALA A 26 21.62 7.76 3.52
N ALA A 27 20.71 8.65 3.09
CA ALA A 27 19.89 8.45 1.91
C ALA A 27 20.81 8.44 0.68
N ASN A 28 21.18 7.25 0.21
CA ASN A 28 22.10 7.08 -0.93
C ASN A 28 21.37 7.08 -2.28
N ASP A 29 20.13 7.58 -2.33
CA ASP A 29 19.27 7.55 -3.53
C ASP A 29 18.67 8.94 -3.85
N ALA A 30 19.36 9.99 -3.40
CA ALA A 30 18.90 11.39 -3.41
C ALA A 30 18.87 12.07 -4.80
N GLY A 31 19.23 11.38 -5.88
CA GLY A 31 19.35 11.99 -7.22
C GLY A 31 18.50 11.37 -8.33
N SER A 32 17.91 10.18 -8.12
CA SER A 32 17.25 9.49 -9.24
C SER A 32 15.89 10.10 -9.51
N ARG A 33 15.65 10.54 -10.75
CA ARG A 33 14.32 10.99 -11.22
C ARG A 33 13.25 9.90 -11.07
N ALA A 34 13.64 8.64 -10.80
CA ALA A 34 12.75 7.51 -10.53
C ALA A 34 12.76 7.03 -9.07
N SER A 35 13.32 7.78 -8.11
CA SER A 35 13.38 7.35 -6.69
C SER A 35 11.99 7.09 -6.09
N PHE A 36 10.94 7.69 -6.65
CA PHE A 36 9.57 7.50 -6.19
C PHE A 36 8.99 6.10 -6.51
N THR A 37 9.41 5.43 -7.57
CA THR A 37 8.99 4.04 -7.85
C THR A 37 9.87 3.02 -7.13
N ARG A 38 11.13 3.35 -6.86
CA ARG A 38 12.08 2.47 -6.14
C ARG A 38 11.99 2.56 -4.62
N GLY A 39 11.48 3.67 -4.09
CA GLY A 39 11.50 3.95 -2.65
C GLY A 39 10.64 3.01 -1.82
N GLY A 40 9.65 2.34 -2.41
CA GLY A 40 8.85 1.33 -1.73
C GLY A 40 8.11 1.89 -0.51
N TRP A 41 7.38 2.99 -0.70
CA TRP A 41 6.85 3.82 0.39
C TRP A 41 5.32 3.88 0.47
N VAL A 42 4.61 3.37 -0.54
CA VAL A 42 3.15 3.45 -0.61
C VAL A 42 2.52 2.42 0.32
N GLY A 43 1.69 2.87 1.26
CA GLY A 43 0.99 1.99 2.20
C GLY A 43 1.83 1.61 3.42
N ALA A 44 1.45 2.12 4.59
CA ALA A 44 2.17 1.94 5.85
C ALA A 44 2.40 0.46 6.23
N ARG A 45 1.41 -0.41 5.94
CA ARG A 45 1.51 -1.87 6.16
C ARG A 45 2.73 -2.45 5.46
N TYR A 46 2.90 -2.11 4.19
CA TYR A 46 3.96 -2.66 3.35
C TYR A 46 5.33 -2.10 3.70
N VAL A 47 5.37 -0.82 4.10
CA VAL A 47 6.58 -0.22 4.66
C VAL A 47 6.99 -0.93 5.96
N GLY A 48 6.04 -1.18 6.87
CA GLY A 48 6.27 -1.94 8.11
C GLY A 48 6.72 -3.39 7.88
N MET A 49 6.34 -3.98 6.74
CA MET A 49 6.79 -5.31 6.30
C MET A 49 8.17 -5.29 5.64
N GLY A 50 8.92 -4.19 5.74
CA GLY A 50 10.25 -4.06 5.13
C GLY A 50 10.21 -3.99 3.60
N LYS A 51 9.16 -3.38 3.03
CA LYS A 51 8.96 -3.20 1.58
C LYS A 51 8.69 -4.50 0.80
N ALA A 52 8.29 -5.58 1.48
CA ALA A 52 7.96 -6.88 0.88
C ALA A 52 6.54 -6.94 0.26
N ALA A 53 6.09 -5.83 -0.32
CA ALA A 53 4.73 -5.68 -0.83
C ALA A 53 4.51 -6.37 -2.18
N GLU A 54 5.57 -6.58 -2.96
CA GLU A 54 5.49 -7.09 -4.34
C GLU A 54 4.71 -8.40 -4.44
N VAL A 55 4.82 -9.26 -3.41
CA VAL A 55 4.13 -10.56 -3.34
C VAL A 55 2.84 -10.49 -2.52
N THR A 56 2.71 -9.49 -1.64
CA THR A 56 1.68 -9.45 -0.61
C THR A 56 0.59 -8.41 -0.82
N ALA A 57 0.81 -7.47 -1.76
CA ALA A 57 -0.14 -6.40 -2.05
C ALA A 57 -1.44 -6.97 -2.62
N ASN A 58 -2.50 -6.85 -1.84
CA ASN A 58 -3.83 -7.38 -2.14
C ASN A 58 -4.94 -6.33 -1.94
N ASP A 59 -4.57 -5.05 -2.05
CA ASP A 59 -5.43 -3.89 -1.86
C ASP A 59 -5.13 -2.82 -2.94
N VAL A 60 -5.74 -1.65 -2.81
CA VAL A 60 -5.54 -0.49 -3.69
C VAL A 60 -4.07 -0.08 -3.84
N PHE A 61 -3.20 -0.38 -2.87
CA PHE A 61 -1.77 -0.09 -2.98
C PHE A 61 -1.04 -1.07 -3.92
N ALA A 62 -1.70 -2.16 -4.36
CA ALA A 62 -1.22 -3.02 -5.44
C ALA A 62 -1.01 -2.25 -6.76
N ILE A 63 -1.71 -1.13 -6.97
CA ILE A 63 -1.48 -0.22 -8.11
C ILE A 63 -0.01 0.25 -8.16
N TYR A 64 0.63 0.45 -7.00
CA TYR A 64 2.02 0.87 -6.90
C TYR A 64 2.99 -0.31 -6.87
N TRP A 65 2.68 -1.33 -6.08
CA TRP A 65 3.63 -2.40 -5.77
C TRP A 65 3.65 -3.53 -6.80
N ASN A 66 2.47 -4.04 -7.16
CA ASN A 66 2.31 -5.14 -8.11
C ASN A 66 0.86 -5.16 -8.61
N PRO A 67 0.58 -4.67 -9.83
CA PRO A 67 -0.76 -4.63 -10.38
C PRO A 67 -1.43 -6.02 -10.46
N ALA A 68 -0.68 -7.12 -10.51
CA ALA A 68 -1.26 -8.47 -10.47
C ALA A 68 -2.03 -8.74 -9.17
N GLY A 69 -1.64 -8.09 -8.07
CA GLY A 69 -2.32 -8.13 -6.78
C GLY A 69 -3.76 -7.60 -6.81
N LEU A 70 -4.10 -6.71 -7.75
CA LEU A 70 -5.48 -6.22 -7.93
C LEU A 70 -6.46 -7.36 -8.27
N SER A 71 -5.99 -8.45 -8.88
CA SER A 71 -6.83 -9.61 -9.17
C SER A 71 -7.38 -10.28 -7.91
N SER A 72 -6.72 -10.12 -6.76
CA SER A 72 -7.18 -10.64 -5.48
C SER A 72 -8.38 -9.87 -4.92
N LEU A 73 -8.58 -8.62 -5.37
CA LEU A 73 -9.76 -7.82 -5.07
C LEU A 73 -10.98 -8.23 -5.90
N LYS A 74 -10.80 -9.10 -6.90
CA LYS A 74 -11.93 -9.59 -7.69
C LYS A 74 -12.82 -10.42 -6.77
N ALA A 75 -14.01 -9.91 -6.48
CA ALA A 75 -15.07 -10.72 -5.92
C ALA A 75 -15.26 -11.94 -6.84
N ARG A 76 -15.09 -13.14 -6.29
CA ARG A 76 -15.28 -14.38 -7.04
C ARG A 76 -16.73 -14.37 -7.54
N GLU A 77 -16.94 -14.45 -8.85
CA GLU A 77 -18.29 -14.54 -9.43
C GLU A 77 -18.97 -15.79 -8.85
N THR A 78 -19.79 -15.60 -7.83
CA THR A 78 -20.68 -16.61 -7.26
C THR A 78 -22.10 -16.10 -7.43
N LEU A 79 -23.03 -17.02 -7.68
CA LEU A 79 -24.43 -16.66 -7.87
C LEU A 79 -24.98 -15.98 -6.61
N SER A 80 -25.67 -14.85 -6.77
CA SER A 80 -26.41 -14.22 -5.68
C SER A 80 -27.57 -15.12 -5.23
N GLN A 81 -28.02 -14.99 -3.98
CA GLN A 81 -29.13 -15.76 -3.42
C GLN A 81 -30.41 -15.68 -4.27
N ASP A 82 -30.69 -14.51 -4.83
CA ASP A 82 -31.83 -14.27 -5.71
C ASP A 82 -31.69 -15.03 -7.04
N GLU A 83 -30.47 -15.07 -7.58
CA GLU A 83 -30.16 -15.78 -8.84
C GLU A 83 -30.21 -17.29 -8.65
N VAL A 84 -29.78 -17.80 -7.49
CA VAL A 84 -29.90 -19.23 -7.21
C VAL A 84 -31.35 -19.64 -6.97
N SER A 85 -32.12 -18.82 -6.23
CA SER A 85 -33.55 -19.08 -6.00
C SER A 85 -34.36 -19.02 -7.31
N GLU A 86 -34.03 -18.10 -8.22
CA GLU A 86 -34.66 -18.00 -9.53
C GLU A 86 -34.30 -19.20 -10.43
N LYS A 87 -33.03 -19.61 -10.47
CA LYS A 87 -32.59 -20.79 -11.24
C LYS A 87 -33.18 -22.09 -10.70
N ALA A 88 -33.27 -22.23 -9.37
CA ALA A 88 -33.94 -23.36 -8.74
C ALA A 88 -35.44 -23.39 -9.10
N ARG A 89 -36.11 -22.23 -9.10
CA ARG A 89 -37.53 -22.12 -9.52
C ARG A 89 -37.73 -22.46 -10.99
N ARG A 90 -36.75 -22.18 -11.85
CA ARG A 90 -36.75 -22.53 -13.29
C ARG A 90 -36.40 -23.99 -13.56
N GLY A 91 -35.99 -24.76 -12.56
CA GLY A 91 -35.60 -26.17 -12.71
C GLY A 91 -34.20 -26.38 -13.30
N GLU A 92 -33.40 -25.31 -13.43
CA GLU A 92 -32.02 -25.33 -13.98
C GLU A 92 -31.00 -25.68 -12.88
N ILE A 93 -31.27 -26.76 -12.15
CA ILE A 93 -30.49 -27.17 -10.96
C ILE A 93 -29.07 -27.63 -11.34
N LYS A 94 -28.87 -28.07 -12.59
CA LYS A 94 -27.57 -28.55 -13.11
C LYS A 94 -26.50 -27.45 -13.16
N ASP A 95 -26.91 -26.19 -13.15
CA ASP A 95 -26.02 -25.03 -13.24
C ASP A 95 -25.64 -24.44 -11.87
N ILE A 96 -26.16 -25.03 -10.77
CA ILE A 96 -25.85 -24.63 -9.40
C ILE A 96 -24.74 -25.55 -8.89
N THR A 97 -23.58 -24.99 -8.55
CA THR A 97 -22.44 -25.77 -8.07
C THR A 97 -22.50 -25.93 -6.55
N GLU A 98 -21.96 -27.02 -6.00
CA GLU A 98 -21.83 -27.21 -4.53
C GLU A 98 -21.08 -26.05 -3.84
N LYS A 99 -20.14 -25.41 -4.54
CA LYS A 99 -19.44 -24.21 -4.05
C LYS A 99 -20.34 -22.99 -3.91
N ASP A 100 -21.36 -22.88 -4.75
CA ASP A 100 -22.38 -21.84 -4.62
C ASP A 100 -23.25 -22.14 -3.39
N LEU A 101 -23.58 -23.42 -3.16
CA LEU A 101 -24.36 -23.94 -2.03
C LEU A 101 -23.71 -23.74 -0.65
N ILE A 102 -22.39 -23.93 -0.54
CA ILE A 102 -21.66 -23.76 0.73
C ILE A 102 -21.64 -22.30 1.19
N ARG A 103 -21.71 -21.35 0.25
CA ARG A 103 -21.61 -19.91 0.55
C ARG A 103 -22.95 -19.21 0.77
N PHE A 104 -24.07 -19.93 0.68
CA PHE A 104 -25.40 -19.44 1.08
C PHE A 104 -25.46 -18.92 2.53
N SER A 105 -24.51 -19.31 3.38
CA SER A 105 -24.43 -18.87 4.77
C SER A 105 -23.58 -17.60 4.98
N GLU A 106 -22.79 -17.16 3.99
CA GLU A 106 -22.08 -15.88 4.05
C GLU A 106 -22.94 -14.82 3.37
N GLU A 107 -23.60 -14.03 4.20
CA GLU A 107 -24.43 -12.89 3.81
C GLU A 107 -23.64 -11.90 2.93
N GLY A 108 -24.16 -11.61 1.73
CA GLY A 108 -23.76 -10.44 0.94
C GLY A 108 -22.51 -10.61 0.05
N SER A 109 -22.65 -11.28 -1.09
CA SER A 109 -21.72 -11.11 -2.21
C SER A 109 -21.99 -9.75 -2.87
N GLU A 110 -21.39 -8.68 -2.33
CA GLU A 110 -21.39 -7.35 -2.94
C GLU A 110 -20.75 -7.44 -4.33
N LYS A 111 -21.57 -7.42 -5.38
CA LYS A 111 -21.12 -7.47 -6.79
C LYS A 111 -20.22 -6.29 -7.17
N ASN A 112 -20.25 -5.20 -6.38
CA ASN A 112 -19.50 -3.98 -6.63
C ASN A 112 -18.62 -3.69 -5.43
N PHE A 113 -17.30 -3.56 -5.66
CA PHE A 113 -16.38 -3.06 -4.64
C PHE A 113 -15.71 -1.78 -5.13
N LEU A 114 -15.44 -0.88 -4.20
CA LEU A 114 -14.64 0.33 -4.38
C LEU A 114 -13.71 0.46 -3.19
N GLN A 115 -12.41 0.48 -3.44
CA GLN A 115 -11.39 0.70 -2.41
C GLN A 115 -10.59 1.95 -2.76
N VAL A 116 -10.47 2.87 -1.81
CA VAL A 116 -9.68 4.10 -1.96
C VAL A 116 -8.53 4.06 -0.96
N GLY A 117 -7.34 4.46 -1.40
CA GLY A 117 -6.14 4.47 -0.58
C GLY A 117 -5.37 5.75 -0.76
N VAL A 118 -4.92 6.31 0.36
CA VAL A 118 -4.05 7.49 0.38
C VAL A 118 -2.82 7.15 1.19
N SER A 119 -1.66 7.54 0.69
CA SER A 119 -0.39 7.38 1.40
C SER A 119 0.47 8.60 1.17
N ALA A 120 1.13 9.11 2.19
CA ALA A 120 2.12 10.16 2.07
C ALA A 120 3.37 9.78 2.85
N CYS A 121 4.55 10.14 2.35
CA CYS A 121 5.81 9.91 3.04
C CYS A 121 6.82 11.01 2.72
N MET A 122 7.80 11.17 3.61
CA MET A 122 9.01 11.90 3.32
C MET A 122 10.01 10.92 2.70
N LEU A 123 10.42 11.15 1.45
CA LEU A 123 11.45 10.35 0.78
C LEU A 123 12.85 10.78 1.21
N ASP A 124 13.03 12.07 1.43
CA ASP A 124 14.26 12.70 1.91
C ASP A 124 13.90 14.00 2.64
N ILE A 125 14.85 14.64 3.31
CA ILE A 125 14.64 15.85 4.14
C ILE A 125 13.88 16.95 3.38
N GLU A 126 14.03 17.02 2.06
CA GLU A 126 13.45 18.06 1.20
C GLU A 126 12.47 17.52 0.15
N ARG A 127 12.13 16.21 0.22
CA ARG A 127 11.26 15.55 -0.75
C ARG A 127 10.11 14.83 -0.08
N GLU A 128 8.91 15.27 -0.38
CA GLU A 128 7.64 14.68 0.05
C GLU A 128 7.00 13.95 -1.13
N ALA A 129 6.43 12.77 -0.88
CA ALA A 129 5.69 12.00 -1.88
C ALA A 129 4.28 11.69 -1.36
N GLY A 130 3.32 11.75 -2.28
CA GLY A 130 1.92 11.44 -2.03
C GLY A 130 1.38 10.47 -3.07
N PHE A 131 0.54 9.55 -2.63
CA PHE A 131 -0.17 8.59 -3.44
C PHE A 131 -1.65 8.69 -3.12
N PHE A 132 -2.45 8.76 -4.17
CA PHE A 132 -3.89 8.58 -4.11
C PHE A 132 -4.29 7.52 -5.12
N GLY A 133 -4.96 6.46 -4.68
CA GLY A 133 -5.40 5.37 -5.53
C GLY A 133 -6.86 5.02 -5.29
N ALA A 134 -7.53 4.57 -6.34
CA ALA A 134 -8.84 3.95 -6.28
C ALA A 134 -8.82 2.64 -7.08
N ALA A 135 -9.27 1.55 -6.47
CA ALA A 135 -9.52 0.26 -7.09
C ALA A 135 -11.03 0.03 -7.16
N PHE A 136 -11.52 -0.40 -8.31
CA PHE A 136 -12.94 -0.54 -8.59
C PHE A 136 -13.19 -1.76 -9.50
N ASN A 137 -14.42 -2.26 -9.46
CA ASN A 137 -14.85 -3.32 -10.37
C ASN A 137 -14.96 -2.79 -11.81
N LEU A 138 -14.30 -3.44 -12.77
CA LEU A 138 -14.30 -3.07 -14.19
C LEU A 138 -14.77 -4.27 -15.03
N PHE A 139 -16.05 -4.28 -15.37
CA PHE A 139 -16.73 -5.37 -16.10
C PHE A 139 -16.55 -6.74 -15.41
N LYS A 140 -15.72 -7.62 -15.98
CA LYS A 140 -15.41 -8.98 -15.47
C LYS A 140 -14.07 -9.02 -14.73
N GLY A 141 -13.48 -7.87 -14.42
CA GLY A 141 -12.15 -7.76 -13.85
C GLY A 141 -12.06 -6.65 -12.81
N VAL A 142 -10.85 -6.43 -12.32
CA VAL A 142 -10.55 -5.34 -11.41
C VAL A 142 -9.74 -4.29 -12.14
N GLY A 143 -10.18 -3.04 -12.05
CA GLY A 143 -9.42 -1.88 -12.47
C GLY A 143 -8.88 -1.13 -11.26
N GLY A 144 -7.72 -0.51 -11.42
CA GLY A 144 -7.17 0.41 -10.43
C GLY A 144 -6.56 1.60 -11.13
N ALA A 145 -6.83 2.80 -10.62
CA ALA A 145 -6.20 4.04 -11.07
C ALA A 145 -5.60 4.76 -9.88
N GLY A 146 -4.40 5.30 -10.04
CA GLY A 146 -3.72 6.04 -8.99
C GLY A 146 -2.90 7.20 -9.53
N VAL A 147 -2.79 8.24 -8.71
CA VAL A 147 -2.00 9.44 -8.95
C VAL A 147 -0.89 9.48 -7.92
N TYR A 148 0.31 9.77 -8.41
CA TYR A 148 1.50 9.97 -7.61
C TYR A 148 1.92 11.43 -7.72
N THR A 149 2.18 12.05 -6.58
CA THR A 149 2.72 13.41 -6.50
C THR A 149 4.06 13.37 -5.77
N ILE A 150 4.99 14.19 -6.23
CA ILE A 150 6.29 14.40 -5.58
C ILE A 150 6.49 15.90 -5.50
N GLN A 151 6.76 16.37 -4.30
CA GLN A 151 7.12 17.76 -4.06
C GLN A 151 8.55 17.79 -3.56
N SER A 152 9.42 18.43 -4.32
CA SER A 152 10.81 18.67 -3.95
C SER A 152 10.96 20.17 -3.73
N ARG A 153 11.37 20.57 -2.53
CA ARG A 153 11.47 22.00 -2.18
C ARG A 153 12.75 22.68 -2.66
N ASP A 154 13.79 21.91 -2.99
CA ASP A 154 15.09 22.42 -3.44
C ASP A 154 15.61 21.67 -4.68
N ILE A 155 14.96 21.88 -5.82
CA ILE A 155 15.50 21.41 -7.11
C ILE A 155 16.27 22.56 -7.73
N GLU A 156 17.60 22.45 -7.75
CA GLU A 156 18.44 23.27 -8.63
C GLU A 156 18.09 22.94 -10.09
N SER A 157 17.33 23.83 -10.76
CA SER A 157 17.18 23.75 -12.21
C SER A 157 18.42 24.30 -12.89
N ARG A 158 18.98 23.55 -13.84
CA ARG A 158 20.02 24.03 -14.74
C ARG A 158 19.44 24.14 -16.14
N ASP A 159 19.81 25.20 -16.86
CA ASP A 159 19.45 25.34 -18.27
C ASP A 159 20.29 24.40 -19.17
N GLU A 160 20.03 24.43 -20.47
CA GLU A 160 20.77 23.65 -21.47
C GLU A 160 22.27 24.02 -21.55
N SER A 161 22.66 25.19 -21.02
CA SER A 161 24.04 25.64 -20.91
C SER A 161 24.71 25.25 -19.58
N GLY A 162 23.98 24.59 -18.68
CA GLY A 162 24.44 24.18 -17.35
C GLY A 162 24.44 25.30 -16.32
N ALA A 163 23.93 26.49 -16.65
CA ALA A 163 23.82 27.62 -15.74
C ALA A 163 22.66 27.42 -14.77
N PHE A 164 22.84 27.91 -13.54
CA PHE A 164 21.81 27.82 -12.50
C PHE A 164 20.63 28.73 -12.85
N VAL A 165 19.45 28.13 -12.96
CA VAL A 165 18.18 28.83 -13.06
C VAL A 165 17.53 28.76 -11.68
N LYS A 166 17.41 29.91 -11.03
CA LYS A 166 16.72 30.01 -9.74
C LYS A 166 15.22 30.06 -10.02
N ASN A 167 14.48 29.04 -9.58
CA ASN A 167 13.01 29.08 -9.53
C ASN A 167 12.54 29.91 -8.33
#